data_AF-A0A514CPA7-F1
#
_entry.id   AF-A0A514CPA7-F1
#
_cell.length_a   1.000
_cell.length_b   1.000
_cell.length_c   1.000
_cell.angle_alpha   90.00
_cell.angle_beta   90.00
_cell.angle_gamma   90.00
#
_symmetry.space_group_name_H-M   'P 1'
#
loop_
_entity.id
_entity.type
_entity.pdbx_description
1 polymer ?
#
loop_
_entity_poly.entity_id
_entity_poly.type
_entity_poly.pdbx_seq_one_letter_code
_entity_poly.pdbx_strand_id
1 'polypeptide(L)'
;MTMLLLMGSLWGSPRMAVAQVGESAQLLLNVEKLNQFKQILDDMYTGYRTLSRGYNAVRDIASGNFSLHKVFIDGLSTVSPVVKRYHKVGGIINYQQLILEEYRRAYRQFISRGNFNREELDYLALVYGNLLDMSARNIEELLLVVTGGKLQMTDEERMGAIDRIFDEIKDRYVFVRIFNNEAAVLNRQRKQASANLETIKSLQP
;
A
#
# COMPACT_ATOMS: atom_id res chain seq x y z
N MET A 1 94.33 -25.36 15.95
CA MET A 1 93.65 -26.28 16.87
C MET A 1 92.20 -25.82 17.04
N THR A 2 91.26 -26.54 16.41
CA THR A 2 89.82 -26.72 16.76
C THR A 2 88.97 -25.46 17.07
N MET A 3 88.05 -25.02 16.20
CA MET A 3 86.71 -25.61 15.93
C MET A 3 85.77 -25.59 17.15
N LEU A 4 84.80 -24.66 17.19
CA LEU A 4 83.44 -24.81 17.74
C LEU A 4 82.60 -23.54 17.39
N LEU A 5 81.93 -23.51 16.24
CA LEU A 5 80.47 -23.72 16.11
C LEU A 5 79.60 -22.60 16.69
N LEU A 6 79.36 -21.62 15.81
CA LEU A 6 78.06 -21.02 15.51
C LEU A 6 76.86 -21.90 15.93
N MET A 7 76.25 -21.63 17.09
CA MET A 7 74.84 -21.96 17.38
C MET A 7 74.41 -21.27 18.68
N GLY A 8 73.85 -20.07 18.58
CA GLY A 8 73.37 -19.35 19.77
C GLY A 8 72.35 -18.23 19.50
N SER A 9 71.78 -18.17 18.30
CA SER A 9 70.76 -17.18 17.95
C SER A 9 69.64 -17.90 17.20
N LEU A 10 68.60 -18.33 17.92
CA LEU A 10 67.24 -18.60 17.43
C LEU A 10 66.43 -19.38 18.48
N TRP A 11 66.20 -18.84 19.68
CA TRP A 11 65.07 -19.27 20.53
C TRP A 11 64.25 -18.05 20.96
N GLY A 12 63.82 -17.26 19.97
CA GLY A 12 62.58 -16.49 20.11
C GLY A 12 61.46 -17.39 19.61
N SER A 13 60.77 -18.10 20.50
CA SER A 13 59.53 -18.78 20.14
C SER A 13 58.58 -17.73 19.54
N PRO A 14 57.96 -17.98 18.37
CA PRO A 14 56.97 -17.06 17.85
C PRO A 14 55.78 -17.11 18.81
N ARG A 15 55.69 -16.12 19.71
CA ARG A 15 54.41 -15.81 20.34
C ARG A 15 53.52 -15.36 19.20
N MET A 16 52.73 -16.27 18.64
CA MET A 16 51.67 -15.90 17.72
C MET A 16 50.86 -14.82 18.41
N ALA A 17 50.74 -13.67 17.74
CA ALA A 17 50.02 -12.52 18.24
C ALA A 17 48.53 -12.89 18.36
N VAL A 18 48.14 -13.41 19.52
CA VAL A 18 46.75 -13.79 19.87
C VAL A 18 45.80 -12.60 19.66
N ALA A 19 46.31 -11.37 19.72
CA ALA A 19 45.57 -10.14 19.38
C ALA A 19 45.16 -10.06 17.89
N GLN A 20 46.00 -10.49 16.95
CA GLN A 20 45.74 -10.37 15.51
C GLN A 20 44.71 -11.39 15.02
N VAL A 21 44.56 -12.52 15.72
CA VAL A 21 43.50 -13.51 15.48
C VAL A 21 42.14 -13.01 16.02
N GLY A 22 42.14 -12.26 17.12
CA GLY A 22 40.92 -11.63 17.65
C GLY A 22 40.37 -10.52 16.74
N GLU A 23 41.26 -9.67 16.20
CA GLU A 23 40.87 -8.62 15.26
C GLU A 23 40.36 -9.18 13.93
N SER A 24 40.96 -10.24 13.40
CA SER A 24 40.50 -10.86 12.14
C SER A 24 39.12 -11.52 12.28
N ALA A 25 38.84 -12.16 13.42
CA ALA A 25 37.51 -12.69 13.73
C ALA A 25 36.47 -11.56 13.86
N GLN A 26 36.82 -10.45 14.51
CA GLN A 26 35.93 -9.29 14.65
C GLN A 26 35.65 -8.62 13.29
N LEU A 27 36.65 -8.52 12.41
CA LEU A 27 36.47 -7.99 11.07
C LEU A 27 35.51 -8.85 10.24
N LEU A 28 35.62 -10.18 10.34
CA LEU A 28 34.70 -11.10 9.67
C LEU A 28 33.25 -10.88 10.13
N LEU A 29 33.03 -10.77 11.45
CA LEU A 29 31.72 -10.47 12.01
C LEU A 29 31.17 -9.12 11.54
N ASN A 30 32.04 -8.10 11.43
CA ASN A 30 31.64 -6.78 10.94
C ASN A 30 31.26 -6.82 9.45
N VAL A 31 31.96 -7.60 8.62
CA VAL A 31 31.60 -7.82 7.22
C VAL A 31 30.24 -8.52 7.11
N GLU A 32 29.98 -9.51 7.95
CA GLU A 32 28.69 -10.21 7.96
C GLU A 32 27.53 -9.27 8.36
N LYS A 33 27.70 -8.48 9.42
CA LYS A 33 26.73 -7.45 9.82
C LYS A 33 26.51 -6.40 8.72
N LEU A 34 27.57 -5.97 8.04
CA LEU A 34 27.46 -5.03 6.92
C LEU A 34 26.65 -5.62 5.77
N ASN A 35 26.86 -6.91 5.46
CA ASN A 35 26.09 -7.59 4.43
C ASN A 35 24.61 -7.73 4.82
N GLN A 36 24.31 -8.03 6.08
CA GLN A 36 22.93 -8.03 6.60
C GLN A 36 22.28 -6.66 6.48
N PHE A 37 22.98 -5.58 6.84
CA PHE A 37 22.45 -4.23 6.67
C PHE A 37 22.20 -3.86 5.21
N LYS A 38 23.10 -4.24 4.30
CA LYS A 38 22.90 -4.04 2.85
C LYS A 38 21.65 -4.77 2.35
N GLN A 39 21.44 -6.01 2.80
CA GLN A 39 20.26 -6.80 2.46
C GLN A 39 18.98 -6.09 2.91
N ILE A 40 18.93 -5.64 4.17
CA ILE A 40 17.79 -4.89 4.72
C ILE A 40 17.53 -3.61 3.90
N LEU A 41 18.58 -2.89 3.53
CA LEU A 41 18.47 -1.66 2.76
C LEU A 41 17.92 -1.91 1.35
N ASP A 42 18.32 -2.99 0.70
CA ASP A 42 17.79 -3.42 -0.60
C ASP A 42 16.32 -3.85 -0.50
N ASP A 43 15.97 -4.60 0.54
CA ASP A 43 14.59 -5.00 0.82
C ASP A 43 13.68 -3.78 1.06
N MET A 44 14.17 -2.80 1.83
CA MET A 44 13.50 -1.52 2.07
C MET A 44 13.30 -0.73 0.78
N TYR A 45 14.34 -0.60 -0.05
CA TYR A 45 14.25 0.14 -1.32
C TYR A 45 13.27 -0.53 -2.29
N THR A 46 13.32 -1.85 -2.37
CA THR A 46 12.41 -2.61 -3.22
C THR A 46 10.97 -2.55 -2.69
N GLY A 47 10.77 -2.62 -1.37
CA GLY A 47 9.46 -2.39 -0.74
C GLY A 47 8.89 -1.02 -1.08
N TYR A 48 9.66 0.05 -0.90
CA TYR A 48 9.26 1.41 -1.26
C TYR A 48 8.90 1.53 -2.74
N ARG A 49 9.70 0.95 -3.64
CA ARG A 49 9.46 1.01 -5.08
C ARG A 49 8.16 0.31 -5.47
N THR A 50 7.89 -0.88 -4.92
CA THR A 50 6.65 -1.61 -5.18
C THR A 50 5.43 -0.85 -4.67
N LEU A 51 5.52 -0.32 -3.45
CA LEU A 51 4.48 0.52 -2.85
C LEU A 51 4.16 1.77 -3.66
N SER A 52 5.20 2.45 -4.11
CA SER A 52 5.08 3.65 -4.94
C SER A 52 4.45 3.32 -6.28
N ARG A 53 4.83 2.20 -6.91
CA ARG A 53 4.23 1.74 -8.17
C ARG A 53 2.76 1.35 -8.02
N GLY A 54 2.43 0.51 -7.02
CA GLY A 54 1.05 0.11 -6.74
C GLY A 54 0.16 1.33 -6.46
N TYR A 55 0.68 2.29 -5.71
CA TYR A 55 -0.01 3.56 -5.50
C TYR A 55 -0.22 4.38 -6.75
N ASN A 56 0.84 4.57 -7.55
CA ASN A 56 0.71 5.34 -8.77
C ASN A 56 -0.30 4.67 -9.70
N ALA A 57 -0.30 3.35 -9.83
CA ALA A 57 -1.32 2.64 -10.60
C ALA A 57 -2.75 2.92 -10.10
N VAL A 58 -3.00 2.77 -8.79
CA VAL A 58 -4.33 2.99 -8.20
C VAL A 58 -4.72 4.48 -8.24
N ARG A 59 -3.76 5.39 -8.06
CA ARG A 59 -3.94 6.85 -8.20
C ARG A 59 -4.23 7.23 -9.63
N ASP A 60 -3.55 6.62 -10.59
CA ASP A 60 -3.72 6.93 -12.00
C ASP A 60 -5.10 6.45 -12.47
N ILE A 61 -5.55 5.27 -12.02
CA ILE A 61 -6.95 4.81 -12.15
C ILE A 61 -7.91 5.84 -11.53
N ALA A 62 -7.69 6.23 -10.27
CA ALA A 62 -8.50 7.23 -9.59
C ALA A 62 -8.56 8.57 -10.35
N SER A 63 -7.45 9.00 -10.93
CA SER A 63 -7.32 10.27 -11.65
C SER A 63 -7.94 10.23 -13.05
N GLY A 64 -7.81 9.11 -13.75
CA GLY A 64 -8.46 8.86 -15.03
C GLY A 64 -9.97 8.85 -14.86
N ASN A 65 -10.46 8.13 -13.83
CA ASN A 65 -11.86 8.11 -13.46
C ASN A 65 -12.38 9.52 -13.14
N PHE A 66 -11.68 10.28 -12.30
CA PHE A 66 -12.08 11.65 -11.98
C PHE A 66 -12.15 12.56 -13.21
N SER A 67 -11.22 12.42 -14.16
CA SER A 67 -11.22 13.19 -15.40
C SER A 67 -12.42 12.84 -16.29
N LEU A 68 -12.74 11.55 -16.43
CA LEU A 68 -13.96 11.09 -17.11
C LEU A 68 -15.23 11.61 -16.42
N HIS A 69 -15.24 11.65 -15.08
CA HIS A 69 -16.38 12.13 -14.31
C HIS A 69 -16.57 13.65 -14.39
N LYS A 70 -15.49 14.43 -14.50
CA LYS A 70 -15.60 15.87 -14.75
C LYS A 70 -16.27 16.14 -16.10
N VAL A 71 -15.83 15.44 -17.15
CA VAL A 71 -16.44 15.52 -18.48
C VAL A 71 -17.91 15.06 -18.47
N PHE A 72 -18.24 14.02 -17.68
CA PHE A 72 -19.62 13.59 -17.44
C PHE A 72 -20.48 14.66 -16.75
N ILE A 73 -19.96 15.31 -15.70
CA ILE A 73 -20.68 16.38 -14.97
C ILE A 73 -20.90 17.61 -15.86
N ASP A 74 -19.93 17.95 -16.69
CA ASP A 74 -20.05 19.03 -17.65
C ASP A 74 -21.08 18.67 -18.77
N GLY A 75 -21.16 17.38 -19.12
CA GLY A 75 -22.13 16.80 -20.05
C GLY A 75 -23.56 16.63 -19.53
N LEU A 76 -23.81 16.78 -18.22
CA LEU A 76 -25.17 16.74 -17.63
C LEU A 76 -26.07 17.91 -18.09
N SER A 77 -25.55 18.83 -18.91
CA SER A 77 -26.32 19.87 -19.61
C SER A 77 -27.23 19.33 -20.72
N THR A 78 -26.90 18.18 -21.34
CA THR A 78 -27.68 17.53 -22.41
C THR A 78 -28.63 16.43 -21.92
N VAL A 79 -28.68 16.16 -20.62
CA VAL A 79 -29.47 15.09 -20.00
C VAL A 79 -30.91 15.52 -19.69
N SER A 80 -31.86 14.58 -19.76
CA SER A 80 -33.28 14.78 -19.44
C SER A 80 -33.50 15.43 -18.06
N PRO A 81 -34.37 16.47 -17.93
CA PRO A 81 -34.63 17.18 -16.67
C PRO A 81 -35.16 16.29 -15.53
N VAL A 82 -35.83 15.18 -15.86
CA VAL A 82 -36.40 14.22 -14.90
C VAL A 82 -35.28 13.46 -14.18
N VAL A 83 -34.28 13.00 -14.94
CA VAL A 83 -33.12 12.26 -14.43
C VAL A 83 -32.21 13.18 -13.62
N LYS A 84 -32.08 14.44 -14.06
CA LYS A 84 -31.31 15.47 -13.36
C LYS A 84 -31.87 15.81 -11.98
N ARG A 85 -33.18 15.60 -11.77
CA ARG A 85 -33.88 15.82 -10.49
C ARG A 85 -33.92 14.57 -9.60
N TYR A 86 -33.49 13.41 -10.11
CA TYR A 86 -33.50 12.20 -9.32
C TYR A 86 -32.35 12.18 -8.33
N HIS A 87 -32.66 12.35 -7.05
CA HIS A 87 -31.70 12.57 -5.96
C HIS A 87 -30.57 11.53 -5.89
N LYS A 88 -30.84 10.27 -6.30
CA LYS A 88 -29.85 9.19 -6.28
C LYS A 88 -28.69 9.40 -7.25
N VAL A 89 -28.87 10.16 -8.34
CA VAL A 89 -27.76 10.52 -9.25
C VAL A 89 -26.68 11.30 -8.49
N GLY A 90 -27.09 12.32 -7.72
CA GLY A 90 -26.16 13.08 -6.88
C GLY A 90 -25.54 12.21 -5.78
N GLY A 91 -26.31 11.30 -5.21
CA GLY A 91 -25.82 10.36 -4.21
C GLY A 91 -24.77 9.37 -4.73
N ILE A 92 -24.93 8.86 -5.96
CA ILE A 92 -23.91 8.02 -6.63
C ILE A 92 -22.59 8.80 -6.76
N ILE A 93 -22.65 10.03 -7.28
CA ILE A 93 -21.47 10.88 -7.43
C ILE A 93 -20.81 11.14 -6.06
N ASN A 94 -21.61 11.39 -5.03
CA ASN A 94 -21.11 11.61 -3.67
C ASN A 94 -20.41 10.35 -3.13
N TYR A 95 -21.00 9.16 -3.29
CA TYR A 95 -20.33 7.91 -2.87
C TYR A 95 -19.01 7.67 -3.61
N GLN A 96 -18.94 7.99 -4.91
CA GLN A 96 -17.70 7.91 -5.66
C GLN A 96 -16.60 8.78 -5.03
N GLN A 97 -16.93 10.01 -4.65
CA GLN A 97 -15.99 10.92 -3.97
C GLN A 97 -15.57 10.36 -2.61
N LEU A 98 -16.52 9.88 -1.81
CA LEU A 98 -16.25 9.30 -0.50
C LEU A 98 -15.35 8.06 -0.57
N ILE A 99 -15.54 7.17 -1.56
CA ILE A 99 -14.68 6.01 -1.80
C ILE A 99 -13.24 6.45 -2.06
N LEU A 100 -13.05 7.46 -2.92
CA LEU A 100 -11.72 7.99 -3.23
C LEU A 100 -11.04 8.63 -2.00
N GLU A 101 -11.81 9.32 -1.17
CA GLU A 101 -11.31 9.91 0.07
C GLU A 101 -10.90 8.85 1.10
N GLU A 102 -11.73 7.82 1.29
CA GLU A 102 -11.46 6.67 2.16
C GLU A 102 -10.16 5.97 1.75
N TYR A 103 -10.02 5.66 0.45
CA TYR A 103 -8.79 5.08 -0.10
C TYR A 103 -7.58 5.97 0.16
N ARG A 104 -7.63 7.26 -0.23
CA ARG A 104 -6.50 8.19 -0.08
C ARG A 104 -6.08 8.33 1.38
N ARG A 105 -7.04 8.33 2.32
CA ARG A 105 -6.78 8.43 3.74
C ARG A 105 -6.09 7.16 4.27
N ALA A 106 -6.65 5.99 3.98
CA ALA A 106 -6.10 4.71 4.42
C ALA A 106 -4.70 4.46 3.85
N TYR A 107 -4.51 4.73 2.56
CA TYR A 107 -3.20 4.59 1.91
C TYR A 107 -2.13 5.45 2.60
N ARG A 108 -2.41 6.74 2.86
CA ARG A 108 -1.46 7.61 3.59
C ARG A 108 -1.12 7.04 4.96
N GLN A 109 -2.11 6.49 5.66
CA GLN A 109 -1.91 5.93 7.00
C GLN A 109 -1.04 4.65 6.96
N PHE A 110 -1.32 3.73 6.06
CA PHE A 110 -0.65 2.42 6.01
C PHE A 110 0.77 2.49 5.44
N ILE A 111 1.04 3.45 4.54
CA ILE A 111 2.36 3.57 3.92
C ILE A 111 3.32 4.39 4.77
N SER A 112 2.84 5.45 5.43
CA SER A 112 3.70 6.29 6.25
C SER A 112 3.93 5.73 7.66
N ARG A 113 2.99 4.94 8.18
CA ARG A 113 2.95 4.55 9.61
C ARG A 113 2.44 3.12 9.84
N GLY A 114 2.37 2.30 8.80
CA GLY A 114 1.89 0.92 8.90
C GLY A 114 3.00 -0.07 9.21
N ASN A 115 2.65 -1.09 10.00
CA ASN A 115 3.46 -2.27 10.27
C ASN A 115 2.98 -3.44 9.39
N PHE A 116 3.07 -3.25 8.07
CA PHE A 116 2.69 -4.24 7.06
C PHE A 116 3.94 -4.74 6.33
N ASN A 117 3.96 -6.03 6.00
CA ASN A 117 4.99 -6.61 5.14
C ASN A 117 4.68 -6.32 3.65
N ARG A 118 5.57 -6.77 2.75
CA ARG A 118 5.41 -6.51 1.31
C ARG A 118 4.12 -7.15 0.77
N GLU A 119 3.88 -8.41 1.10
CA GLU A 119 2.78 -9.21 0.57
C GLU A 119 1.42 -8.61 0.97
N GLU A 120 1.31 -8.10 2.20
CA GLU A 120 0.12 -7.44 2.71
C GLU A 120 -0.13 -6.11 2.01
N LEU A 121 0.93 -5.35 1.74
CA LEU A 121 0.81 -4.10 1.02
C LEU A 121 0.42 -4.31 -0.45
N ASP A 122 0.93 -5.37 -1.07
CA ASP A 122 0.52 -5.81 -2.42
C ASP A 122 -0.95 -6.22 -2.43
N TYR A 123 -1.39 -6.95 -1.41
CA TYR A 123 -2.80 -7.31 -1.24
C TYR A 123 -3.69 -6.07 -1.05
N LEU A 124 -3.31 -5.12 -0.19
CA LEU A 124 -4.04 -3.86 -0.03
C LEU A 124 -4.17 -3.11 -1.36
N ALA A 125 -3.08 -3.01 -2.13
CA ALA A 125 -3.08 -2.36 -3.44
C ALA A 125 -4.04 -3.05 -4.43
N LEU A 126 -4.06 -4.39 -4.44
CA LEU A 126 -4.97 -5.18 -5.28
C LEU A 126 -6.44 -4.92 -4.91
N VAL A 127 -6.78 -4.97 -3.61
CA VAL A 127 -8.15 -4.72 -3.15
C VAL A 127 -8.61 -3.31 -3.52
N TYR A 128 -7.78 -2.29 -3.30
CA TYR A 128 -8.12 -0.92 -3.68
C TYR A 128 -8.24 -0.75 -5.19
N GLY A 129 -7.35 -1.35 -5.98
CA GLY A 129 -7.43 -1.31 -7.44
C GLY A 129 -8.77 -1.86 -7.95
N ASN A 130 -9.15 -3.05 -7.48
CA ASN A 130 -10.42 -3.68 -7.85
C ASN A 130 -11.63 -2.83 -7.42
N LEU A 131 -11.63 -2.31 -6.19
CA LEU A 131 -12.71 -1.46 -5.69
C LEU A 131 -12.89 -0.21 -6.56
N LEU A 132 -11.79 0.48 -6.89
CA LEU A 132 -11.84 1.70 -7.68
C LEU A 132 -12.31 1.42 -9.11
N ASP A 133 -11.88 0.33 -9.73
CA ASP A 133 -12.35 -0.11 -11.04
C ASP A 133 -13.86 -0.41 -11.02
N MET A 134 -14.33 -1.17 -10.03
CA MET A 134 -15.76 -1.46 -9.86
C MET A 134 -16.60 -0.20 -9.62
N SER A 135 -16.07 0.79 -8.89
CA SER A 135 -16.75 2.07 -8.67
C SER A 135 -16.81 2.93 -9.94
N ALA A 136 -15.77 2.89 -10.77
CA ALA A 136 -15.71 3.58 -12.04
C ALA A 136 -16.77 3.08 -13.01
N ARG A 137 -16.91 1.74 -13.11
CA ARG A 137 -17.93 1.09 -13.94
C ARG A 137 -19.34 1.50 -13.55
N ASN A 138 -19.62 1.73 -12.26
CA ASN A 138 -20.92 2.25 -11.84
C ASN A 138 -21.21 3.65 -12.39
N ILE A 139 -20.20 4.51 -12.49
CA ILE A 139 -20.37 5.84 -13.07
C ILE A 139 -20.47 5.79 -14.59
N GLU A 140 -19.70 4.92 -15.25
CA GLU A 140 -19.84 4.68 -16.69
C GLU A 140 -21.23 4.15 -17.03
N GLU A 141 -21.75 3.23 -16.23
CA GLU A 141 -23.11 2.73 -16.39
C GLU A 141 -24.14 3.83 -16.15
N LEU A 142 -23.97 4.65 -15.10
CA LEU A 142 -24.80 5.82 -14.87
C LEU A 142 -24.81 6.74 -16.10
N LEU A 143 -23.66 6.96 -16.74
CA LEU A 143 -23.55 7.73 -17.99
C LEU A 143 -24.39 7.17 -19.10
N LEU A 144 -24.32 5.86 -19.35
CA LEU A 144 -25.15 5.21 -20.35
C LEU A 144 -26.64 5.38 -20.04
N VAL A 145 -27.04 5.20 -18.78
CA VAL A 145 -28.43 5.31 -18.34
C VAL A 145 -28.97 6.74 -18.45
N VAL A 146 -28.16 7.76 -18.12
CA VAL A 146 -28.61 9.16 -18.19
C VAL A 146 -28.54 9.76 -19.60
N THR A 147 -27.64 9.28 -20.46
CA THR A 147 -27.51 9.74 -21.86
C THR A 147 -28.31 8.92 -22.85
N GLY A 148 -28.72 7.70 -22.49
CA GLY A 148 -29.55 6.82 -23.29
C GLY A 148 -30.85 7.51 -23.70
N GLY A 149 -30.98 7.82 -24.99
CA GLY A 149 -32.13 8.51 -25.54
C GLY A 149 -33.45 7.77 -25.25
N LYS A 150 -34.58 8.49 -25.32
CA LYS A 150 -35.93 7.98 -25.02
C LYS A 150 -36.36 6.75 -25.85
N LEU A 151 -35.62 6.38 -26.89
CA LEU A 151 -35.91 5.24 -27.76
C LEU A 151 -35.39 3.90 -27.23
N GLN A 152 -34.53 3.87 -26.20
CA GLN A 152 -33.90 2.64 -25.69
C GLN A 152 -34.42 2.18 -24.31
N MET A 153 -34.92 3.11 -23.47
CA MET A 153 -35.42 2.79 -22.13
C MET A 153 -36.58 3.72 -21.77
N THR A 154 -37.62 3.15 -21.16
CA THR A 154 -38.69 3.91 -20.49
C THR A 154 -38.14 4.66 -19.28
N ASP A 155 -38.89 5.66 -18.79
CA ASP A 155 -38.47 6.41 -17.61
C ASP A 155 -38.43 5.51 -16.35
N GLU A 156 -39.32 4.53 -16.24
CA GLU A 156 -39.36 3.55 -15.14
C GLU A 156 -38.12 2.63 -15.15
N GLU A 157 -37.79 2.04 -16.30
CA GLU A 157 -36.58 1.22 -16.46
C GLU A 157 -35.32 2.02 -16.14
N ARG A 158 -35.29 3.30 -16.54
CA ARG A 158 -34.18 4.20 -16.24
C ARG A 158 -34.04 4.43 -14.73
N MET A 159 -35.15 4.68 -14.02
CA MET A 159 -35.11 4.87 -12.57
C MET A 159 -34.69 3.58 -11.85
N GLY A 160 -35.19 2.42 -12.29
CA GLY A 160 -34.78 1.12 -11.77
C GLY A 160 -33.28 0.83 -11.97
N ALA A 161 -32.72 1.21 -13.12
CA ALA A 161 -31.27 1.11 -13.36
C ALA A 161 -30.47 2.02 -12.41
N ILE A 162 -30.90 3.29 -12.23
CA ILE A 162 -30.23 4.21 -11.30
C ILE A 162 -30.30 3.69 -9.86
N ASP A 163 -31.43 3.09 -9.47
CA ASP A 163 -31.60 2.51 -8.14
C ASP A 163 -30.60 1.40 -7.86
N ARG A 164 -30.46 0.45 -8.80
CA ARG A 164 -29.45 -0.61 -8.69
C ARG A 164 -28.04 -0.04 -8.60
N ILE A 165 -27.68 0.90 -9.47
CA ILE A 165 -26.34 1.53 -9.46
C ILE A 165 -26.07 2.23 -8.13
N PHE A 166 -27.07 2.90 -7.56
CA PHE A 166 -26.98 3.56 -6.27
C PHE A 166 -26.70 2.57 -5.13
N ASP A 167 -27.40 1.44 -5.10
CA ASP A 167 -27.17 0.42 -4.08
C ASP A 167 -25.79 -0.23 -4.23
N GLU A 168 -25.38 -0.51 -5.46
CA GLU A 168 -24.07 -1.06 -5.79
C GLU A 168 -22.91 -0.17 -5.31
N ILE A 169 -22.96 1.14 -5.57
CA ILE A 169 -21.88 2.05 -5.16
C ILE A 169 -21.90 2.32 -3.65
N LYS A 170 -23.08 2.31 -3.03
CA LYS A 170 -23.24 2.38 -1.58
C LYS A 170 -22.59 1.17 -0.90
N ASP A 171 -22.79 -0.03 -1.44
CA ASP A 171 -22.18 -1.25 -0.90
C ASP A 171 -20.66 -1.22 -1.01
N ARG A 172 -20.12 -0.71 -2.12
CA ARG A 172 -18.68 -0.48 -2.31
C ARG A 172 -18.12 0.51 -1.29
N TYR A 173 -18.86 1.59 -0.99
CA TYR A 173 -18.49 2.54 0.06
C TYR A 173 -18.52 1.91 1.45
N VAL A 174 -19.52 1.08 1.76
CA VAL A 174 -19.57 0.35 3.04
C VAL A 174 -18.38 -0.62 3.14
N PHE A 175 -18.11 -1.37 2.08
CA PHE A 175 -16.98 -2.30 2.00
C PHE A 175 -15.65 -1.61 2.31
N VAL A 176 -15.33 -0.49 1.65
CA VAL A 176 -14.04 0.17 1.85
C VAL A 176 -13.86 0.65 3.29
N ARG A 177 -14.94 1.09 3.94
CA ARG A 177 -14.88 1.50 5.34
C ARG A 177 -14.62 0.33 6.28
N ILE A 178 -15.30 -0.80 6.06
CA ILE A 178 -15.09 -2.02 6.85
C ILE A 178 -13.64 -2.50 6.67
N PHE A 179 -13.19 -2.64 5.42
CA PHE A 179 -11.84 -3.07 5.09
C PHE A 179 -10.77 -2.16 5.71
N ASN A 180 -10.93 -0.84 5.59
CA ASN A 180 -10.02 0.13 6.21
C ASN A 180 -9.98 0.00 7.74
N ASN A 181 -11.13 -0.25 8.38
CA ASN A 181 -11.20 -0.42 9.82
C ASN A 181 -10.47 -1.68 10.28
N GLU A 182 -10.64 -2.80 9.58
CA GLU A 182 -9.96 -4.07 9.86
C GLU A 182 -8.44 -3.91 9.74
N ALA A 183 -7.97 -3.32 8.63
CA ALA A 183 -6.55 -3.03 8.45
C ALA A 183 -6.00 -2.09 9.53
N ALA A 184 -6.77 -1.09 9.96
CA ALA A 184 -6.37 -0.20 11.04
C ALA A 184 -6.31 -0.90 12.41
N VAL A 185 -7.22 -1.84 12.70
CA VAL A 185 -7.18 -2.67 13.91
C VAL A 185 -5.92 -3.53 13.92
N LEU A 186 -5.64 -4.24 12.82
CA LEU A 186 -4.45 -5.07 12.68
C LEU A 186 -3.16 -4.26 12.89
N ASN A 187 -3.08 -3.08 12.27
CA ASN A 187 -1.92 -2.21 12.43
C ASN A 187 -1.71 -1.77 13.91
N ARG A 188 -2.80 -1.44 14.62
CA ARG A 188 -2.73 -1.09 16.05
C ARG A 188 -2.27 -2.27 16.91
N GLN A 189 -2.81 -3.46 16.68
CA GLN A 189 -2.42 -4.68 17.42
C GLN A 189 -0.93 -4.97 17.24
N ARG A 190 -0.41 -4.85 16.01
CA ARG A 190 1.02 -5.04 15.74
C ARG A 190 1.89 -4.00 16.41
N LYS A 191 1.49 -2.73 16.37
CA LYS A 191 2.21 -1.66 17.07
C LYS A 191 2.30 -1.91 18.57
N GLN A 192 1.22 -2.39 19.18
CA GLN A 192 1.21 -2.76 20.59
C GLN A 192 2.11 -3.98 20.87
N ALA A 193 2.07 -5.00 20.02
CA ALA A 193 2.94 -6.17 20.13
C ALA A 193 4.43 -5.79 20.05
N SER A 194 4.82 -4.94 19.09
CA SER A 194 6.19 -4.43 18.96
C SER A 194 6.64 -3.65 20.20
N ALA A 195 5.80 -2.75 20.73
CA ALA A 195 6.11 -1.98 21.94
C ALA A 195 6.27 -2.88 23.17
N ASN A 196 5.42 -3.91 23.30
CA ASN A 196 5.52 -4.89 24.39
C ASN A 196 6.82 -5.69 24.29
N LEU A 197 7.22 -6.10 23.09
CA LEU A 197 8.50 -6.80 22.86
C LEU A 197 9.71 -5.94 23.20
N GLU A 198 9.69 -4.65 22.84
CA GLU A 198 10.74 -3.70 23.23
C GLU A 198 10.85 -3.55 24.74
N THR A 199 9.70 -3.47 25.43
CA THR A 199 9.64 -3.41 26.90
C THR A 199 10.19 -4.68 27.54
N ILE A 200 9.87 -5.86 27.02
CA ILE A 200 10.40 -7.12 27.56
C ILE A 200 11.92 -7.20 27.38
N LYS A 201 12.43 -6.79 26.20
CA LYS A 201 13.87 -6.78 25.92
C LYS A 201 14.64 -5.83 26.82
N SER A 202 14.07 -4.68 27.18
CA SER A 202 14.72 -3.74 28.11
C SER A 202 14.69 -4.18 29.57
N LEU A 203 13.85 -5.17 29.90
CA LEU A 203 13.76 -5.78 31.24
C LEU A 203 14.64 -7.02 31.39
N GLN A 204 15.25 -7.53 30.31
CA GLN A 204 16.24 -8.61 30.39
C GLN A 204 17.64 -8.01 30.69
N PRO A 205 18.33 -8.47 31.76
CA PRO A 205 19.67 -8.00 32.12
C PRO A 205 20.76 -8.45 31.15
#